data_AF-A0A9D4SU57-F1
#
_entry.id   AF-A0A9D4SU57-F1
#
_cell.length_a   1.000
_cell.length_b   1.000
_cell.length_c   1.000
_cell.angle_alpha   90.00
_cell.angle_beta   90.00
_cell.angle_gamma   90.00
#
_symmetry.space_group_name_H-M   'P 1'
#
loop_
_entity.id
_entity.type
_entity.pdbx_description
1 polymer ?
#
loop_
_entity_poly.entity_id
_entity_poly.type
_entity_poly.pdbx_seq_one_letter_code
_entity_poly.pdbx_strand_id
1 'polypeptide(L)'
;MSRNRKPLTLGEKLRVIEEAEKRNGATKASIARDLNIPVSSLKTILAKKDSILLNAAKFGLNRKAAKDGKYAAMEKALVECEAALPVDDEPEFGSLELPGSFADYVGADDDVAVCSEVSLDDIIETVRPDTAGTSDEEEMDDAAEASNKQTPVKQRRVRFCVERRPCNPELGLQVLRQLLESPHLQMMLLKHHTVPLFDTWNVLLRIADSLKDLLSISNGRMVAQGEMMTAFDLFLLLTYLLHGQKHPVTEEKFTAPSTFECQMEWIQERLLPKVPSQKGRRRELSVQVVKIFLKVTRAVFMAKWATFHFAEKALRFLALCMEMEVDCLKEDIDPIPPVVKKFMRVFVDNEQQASTITALLEKFDCVDVREKSSCRRLHRSSKGDSETNATAGDERMVTSDGAVSD
;
A
#
# COMPACT_ATOMS: atom_id res chain seq x y z
N MET A 1 -26.40 -45.21 7.91
CA MET A 1 -26.19 -43.78 8.22
C MET A 1 -25.00 -43.64 9.16
N SER A 2 -23.88 -43.04 8.74
CA SER A 2 -22.75 -42.79 9.66
C SER A 2 -23.11 -41.63 10.58
N ARG A 3 -23.16 -41.84 11.90
CA ARG A 3 -23.27 -40.75 12.88
C ARG A 3 -22.15 -39.74 12.59
N ASN A 4 -22.52 -38.54 12.15
CA ASN A 4 -21.59 -37.43 11.94
C ASN A 4 -20.81 -37.20 13.24
N ARG A 5 -19.52 -37.58 13.26
CA ARG A 5 -18.69 -37.46 14.45
C ARG A 5 -18.43 -35.98 14.70
N LYS A 6 -18.93 -35.43 15.81
CA LYS A 6 -18.67 -34.04 16.21
C LYS A 6 -17.15 -33.85 16.42
N PRO A 7 -16.49 -32.94 15.68
CA PRO A 7 -15.07 -32.72 15.85
C PRO A 7 -14.80 -31.89 17.11
N LEU A 8 -13.98 -32.43 18.01
CA LEU A 8 -13.56 -31.81 19.27
C LEU A 8 -12.42 -30.80 19.05
N THR A 9 -12.51 -29.67 19.74
CA THR A 9 -11.46 -28.66 19.90
C THR A 9 -10.30 -29.18 20.75
N LEU A 10 -9.14 -28.51 20.70
CA LEU A 10 -7.98 -28.82 21.54
C LEU A 10 -8.32 -28.60 23.02
N GLY A 11 -9.07 -27.55 23.36
CA GLY A 11 -9.57 -27.32 24.72
C GLY A 11 -10.49 -28.44 25.22
N GLU A 12 -11.44 -28.90 24.40
CA GLU A 12 -12.29 -30.04 24.76
C GLU A 12 -11.45 -31.33 24.94
N LYS A 13 -10.45 -31.56 24.09
CA LYS A 13 -9.54 -32.72 24.23
C LYS A 13 -8.70 -32.64 25.50
N LEU A 14 -8.26 -31.44 25.92
CA LEU A 14 -7.54 -31.24 27.18
C LEU A 14 -8.42 -31.54 28.38
N ARG A 15 -9.68 -31.08 28.39
CA ARG A 15 -10.64 -31.44 29.44
C ARG A 15 -10.87 -32.95 29.53
N VAL A 16 -10.94 -33.64 28.38
CA VAL A 16 -11.03 -35.10 28.33
C VAL A 16 -9.80 -35.77 28.96
N ILE A 17 -8.60 -35.22 28.73
CA ILE A 17 -7.35 -35.73 29.32
C ILE A 17 -7.34 -35.49 30.84
N GLU A 18 -7.65 -34.28 31.29
CA GLU A 18 -7.70 -33.94 32.72
C GLU A 18 -8.73 -34.80 33.48
N GLU A 19 -9.92 -34.98 32.91
CA GLU A 19 -10.98 -35.78 33.54
C GLU A 19 -10.61 -37.28 33.58
N ALA A 20 -9.90 -37.77 32.57
CA ALA A 20 -9.38 -39.14 32.57
C ALA A 20 -8.27 -39.35 33.61
N GLU A 21 -7.42 -38.34 33.84
CA GLU A 21 -6.33 -38.40 34.83
C GLU A 21 -6.82 -38.24 36.26
N LYS A 22 -7.84 -37.41 36.49
CA LYS A 22 -8.50 -37.29 37.81
C LYS A 22 -9.15 -38.58 38.25
N ARG A 23 -9.63 -39.40 37.31
CA ARG A 23 -10.33 -40.66 37.56
C ARG A 23 -9.41 -41.87 37.42
N ASN A 24 -8.22 -41.80 37.99
CA ASN A 24 -7.26 -42.91 38.02
C ASN A 24 -7.93 -44.17 38.61
N GLY A 25 -8.23 -45.15 37.75
CA GLY A 25 -8.88 -46.42 38.10
C GLY A 25 -10.26 -46.66 37.45
N ALA A 26 -10.91 -45.62 36.92
CA ALA A 26 -12.17 -45.79 36.20
C ALA A 26 -11.96 -46.46 34.83
N THR A 27 -12.92 -47.30 34.42
CA THR A 27 -12.83 -47.95 33.10
C THR A 27 -13.01 -46.91 31.98
N LYS A 28 -12.23 -47.06 30.90
CA LYS A 28 -12.31 -46.18 29.71
C LYS A 28 -13.73 -46.09 29.13
N ALA A 29 -14.52 -47.16 29.28
CA ALA A 29 -15.92 -47.18 28.86
C ALA A 29 -16.81 -46.25 29.71
N SER A 30 -16.58 -46.20 31.03
CA SER A 30 -17.30 -45.29 31.92
C SER A 30 -16.98 -43.83 31.60
N ILE A 31 -15.69 -43.50 31.50
CA ILE A 31 -15.23 -42.13 31.20
C ILE A 31 -15.78 -41.66 29.84
N ALA A 32 -15.74 -42.53 28.82
CA ALA A 32 -16.24 -42.21 27.50
C ALA A 32 -17.77 -41.96 27.48
N ARG A 33 -18.53 -42.73 28.29
CA ARG A 33 -19.98 -42.56 28.43
C ARG A 33 -20.31 -41.22 29.08
N ASP A 34 -19.64 -40.87 30.16
CA ASP A 34 -19.88 -39.63 30.90
C ASP A 34 -19.53 -38.38 30.08
N LEU A 35 -18.47 -38.46 29.28
CA LEU A 35 -18.04 -37.39 28.38
C LEU A 35 -18.80 -37.38 27.04
N ASN A 36 -19.75 -38.31 26.84
CA ASN A 36 -20.52 -38.49 25.61
C ASN A 36 -19.65 -38.59 24.34
N ILE A 37 -18.55 -39.36 24.42
CA ILE A 37 -17.63 -39.60 23.29
C ILE A 37 -17.45 -41.10 23.04
N PRO A 38 -17.15 -41.52 21.80
CA PRO A 38 -16.82 -42.92 21.54
C PRO A 38 -15.55 -43.36 22.29
N VAL A 39 -15.54 -44.59 22.80
CA VAL A 39 -14.36 -45.18 23.48
C VAL A 39 -13.11 -45.15 22.59
N SER A 40 -13.28 -45.34 21.27
CA SER A 40 -12.20 -45.23 20.29
C SER A 40 -11.61 -43.83 20.19
N SER A 41 -12.45 -42.78 20.30
CA SER A 41 -12.01 -41.39 20.34
C SER A 41 -11.24 -41.10 21.62
N LEU A 42 -11.74 -41.54 22.78
CA LEU A 42 -11.04 -41.39 24.06
C LEU A 42 -9.66 -42.05 24.01
N LYS A 43 -9.57 -43.29 23.51
CA LYS A 43 -8.29 -44.01 23.37
C LYS A 43 -7.31 -43.24 22.48
N THR A 44 -7.79 -42.65 21.38
CA THR A 44 -6.96 -41.86 20.46
C THR A 44 -6.49 -40.55 21.09
N ILE A 45 -7.35 -39.87 21.85
CA ILE A 45 -7.02 -38.62 22.55
C ILE A 45 -5.93 -38.88 23.60
N LEU A 46 -6.10 -39.90 24.44
CA LEU A 46 -5.11 -40.25 25.47
C LEU A 46 -3.78 -40.69 24.85
N ALA A 47 -3.81 -41.43 23.74
CA ALA A 47 -2.58 -41.82 23.03
C ALA A 47 -1.83 -40.64 22.40
N LYS A 48 -2.51 -39.51 22.12
CA LYS A 48 -1.92 -38.29 21.54
C LYS A 48 -1.81 -37.14 22.56
N LYS A 49 -1.80 -37.45 23.86
CA LYS A 49 -1.78 -36.45 24.95
C LYS A 49 -0.73 -35.36 24.74
N ASP A 50 0.54 -35.75 24.57
CA ASP A 50 1.65 -34.78 24.49
C ASP A 50 1.55 -33.89 23.25
N SER A 51 1.13 -34.47 22.12
CA SER A 51 0.89 -33.71 20.89
C SER A 51 -0.28 -32.73 21.06
N ILE A 52 -1.34 -33.11 21.77
CA ILE A 52 -2.48 -32.23 22.03
C ILE A 52 -2.08 -31.06 22.95
N LEU A 53 -1.30 -31.32 24.01
CA LEU A 53 -0.75 -30.28 24.89
C LEU A 53 0.12 -29.28 24.13
N LEU A 54 1.08 -29.77 23.35
CA LEU A 54 1.98 -28.92 22.56
C LEU A 54 1.21 -28.10 21.50
N ASN A 55 0.24 -28.71 20.85
CA ASN A 55 -0.60 -28.02 19.86
C ASN A 55 -1.56 -27.00 20.50
N ALA A 56 -2.07 -27.27 21.71
CA ALA A 56 -2.91 -26.32 22.43
C ALA A 56 -2.13 -25.07 22.80
N ALA A 57 -0.86 -25.23 23.24
CA ALA A 57 0.05 -24.11 23.48
C ALA A 57 0.36 -23.33 22.19
N LYS A 58 0.64 -24.03 21.08
CA LYS A 58 1.01 -23.38 19.80
C LYS A 58 -0.15 -22.68 19.09
N PHE A 59 -1.34 -23.29 19.04
CA PHE A 59 -2.44 -22.84 18.18
C PHE A 59 -3.65 -22.26 18.93
N GLY A 60 -3.64 -22.32 20.26
CA GLY A 60 -4.74 -21.94 21.14
C GLY A 60 -5.83 -23.01 21.28
N LEU A 61 -6.65 -22.88 22.32
CA LEU A 61 -7.61 -23.90 22.76
C LEU A 61 -8.78 -24.12 21.79
N ASN A 62 -9.17 -23.09 21.03
CA ASN A 62 -10.38 -23.11 20.20
C ASN A 62 -10.20 -23.84 18.84
N ARG A 63 -8.99 -24.29 18.48
CA ARG A 63 -8.77 -25.03 17.21
C ARG A 63 -9.16 -26.49 17.33
N LYS A 64 -9.73 -27.06 16.27
CA LYS A 64 -10.08 -28.51 16.18
C LYS A 64 -8.96 -29.38 15.61
N ALA A 65 -8.13 -28.80 14.75
CA ALA A 65 -6.98 -29.45 14.10
C ALA A 65 -5.72 -28.59 14.24
N ALA A 66 -4.60 -29.26 14.47
CA ALA A 66 -3.26 -28.68 14.45
C ALA A 66 -2.71 -28.80 13.03
N LYS A 67 -3.08 -27.85 12.18
CA LYS A 67 -2.53 -27.74 10.84
C LYS A 67 -1.92 -26.35 10.69
N ASP A 68 -0.63 -26.32 10.40
CA ASP A 68 0.08 -25.12 10.01
C ASP A 68 -0.46 -24.61 8.66
N GLY A 69 -0.43 -23.28 8.46
CA GLY A 69 -0.76 -22.68 7.16
C GLY A 69 0.19 -23.19 6.07
N LYS A 70 -0.24 -23.12 4.80
CA LYS A 70 0.63 -23.48 3.64
C LYS A 70 1.94 -22.68 3.65
N TYR A 71 1.91 -21.49 4.23
CA TYR A 71 3.02 -20.55 4.33
C TYR A 71 3.35 -20.22 5.79
N ALA A 72 3.37 -21.23 6.67
CA ALA A 72 3.59 -21.02 8.10
C ALA A 72 4.87 -20.25 8.46
N ALA A 73 5.92 -20.37 7.65
CA ALA A 73 7.15 -19.58 7.82
C ALA A 73 6.92 -18.07 7.59
N MET A 74 6.11 -17.72 6.59
CA MET A 74 5.75 -16.33 6.29
C MET A 74 4.78 -15.77 7.32
N GLU A 75 3.76 -16.54 7.72
CA GLU A 75 2.83 -16.16 8.79
C GLU A 75 3.58 -15.90 10.11
N LYS A 76 4.56 -16.76 10.44
CA LYS A 76 5.42 -16.58 11.61
C LYS A 76 6.26 -15.30 11.50
N ALA A 77 6.88 -15.06 10.35
CA ALA A 77 7.69 -13.86 10.13
C ALA A 77 6.86 -12.56 10.24
N LEU A 78 5.62 -12.57 9.76
CA LEU A 78 4.72 -11.41 9.88
C LEU A 78 4.37 -11.10 11.33
N VAL A 79 4.04 -12.12 12.14
CA VAL A 79 3.73 -11.95 13.58
C VAL A 79 4.97 -11.50 14.36
N GLU A 80 6.16 -12.04 14.04
CA GLU A 80 7.41 -11.62 14.67
C GLU A 80 7.78 -10.17 14.28
N CYS A 81 7.54 -9.76 13.04
CA CYS A 81 7.74 -8.37 12.62
C CYS A 81 6.80 -7.41 13.35
N GLU A 82 5.52 -7.75 13.51
CA GLU A 82 4.54 -6.94 14.24
C GLU A 82 4.92 -6.79 15.72
N ALA A 83 5.37 -7.87 16.36
CA ALA A 83 5.79 -7.86 17.75
C ALA A 83 7.15 -7.15 17.99
N ALA A 84 7.97 -7.00 16.95
CA ALA A 84 9.30 -6.39 17.02
C ALA A 84 9.32 -4.88 16.72
N LEU A 85 8.18 -4.26 16.41
CA LEU A 85 8.10 -2.81 16.26
C LEU A 85 8.08 -2.15 17.65
N PRO A 86 9.13 -1.41 18.05
CA PRO A 86 9.04 -0.55 19.21
C PRO A 86 8.01 0.54 18.93
N VAL A 87 7.10 0.75 19.87
CA VAL A 87 5.97 1.70 19.76
C VAL A 87 6.43 3.17 19.82
N ASP A 88 7.73 3.45 19.99
CA ASP A 88 8.18 4.75 20.51
C ASP A 88 9.07 5.62 19.60
N ASP A 89 9.26 5.33 18.32
CA ASP A 89 9.98 6.27 17.42
C ASP A 89 9.38 6.29 16.02
N GLU A 90 8.34 7.11 15.81
CA GLU A 90 7.84 7.50 14.49
C GLU A 90 8.85 8.44 13.80
N PRO A 91 9.47 8.06 12.67
CA PRO A 91 10.12 9.04 11.81
C PRO A 91 9.06 9.91 11.15
N GLU A 92 9.16 11.24 11.33
CA GLU A 92 8.33 12.25 10.65
C GLU A 92 8.39 12.09 9.12
N PHE A 93 7.50 11.27 8.56
CA PHE A 93 7.09 11.37 7.17
C PHE A 93 5.78 12.16 7.17
N GLY A 94 5.80 13.33 6.53
CA GLY A 94 4.69 14.28 6.52
C GLY A 94 3.35 13.61 6.23
N SER A 95 2.47 13.66 7.23
CA SER A 95 1.15 13.04 7.23
C SER A 95 0.28 13.59 6.11
N LEU A 96 -0.07 12.73 5.15
CA LEU A 96 -1.28 12.90 4.37
C LEU A 96 -2.45 12.56 5.31
N GLU A 97 -3.14 13.58 5.82
CA GLU A 97 -4.39 13.42 6.55
C GLU A 97 -5.43 12.79 5.61
N LEU A 98 -5.57 11.46 5.68
CA LEU A 98 -6.71 10.76 5.10
C LEU A 98 -7.94 11.05 5.98
N PRO A 99 -9.06 11.52 5.41
CA PRO A 99 -10.28 11.70 6.18
C PRO A 99 -10.90 10.32 6.46
N GLY A 100 -10.74 9.85 7.69
CA GLY A 100 -11.38 8.64 8.19
C GLY A 100 -10.52 7.95 9.24
N SER A 101 -11.10 7.67 10.41
CA SER A 101 -10.44 6.86 11.41
C SER A 101 -10.49 5.39 10.99
N PHE A 102 -9.51 4.60 11.42
CA PHE A 102 -9.54 3.14 11.23
C PHE A 102 -10.85 2.50 11.78
N ALA A 103 -11.46 3.11 12.79
CA ALA A 103 -12.74 2.67 13.33
C ALA A 103 -13.89 2.81 12.32
N ASP A 104 -13.87 3.83 11.45
CA ASP A 104 -14.87 4.02 10.40
C ASP A 104 -14.78 2.93 9.32
N TYR A 105 -13.58 2.39 9.09
CA TYR A 105 -13.34 1.32 8.11
C TYR A 105 -13.74 -0.07 8.65
N VAL A 106 -13.58 -0.31 9.95
CA VAL A 106 -13.94 -1.60 10.57
C VAL A 106 -15.46 -1.76 10.74
N GLY A 107 -16.19 -0.65 10.95
CA GLY A 107 -17.65 -0.64 11.11
C GLY A 107 -18.45 -0.81 9.82
N ALA A 108 -17.88 -0.46 8.66
CA ALA A 108 -18.58 -0.52 7.37
C ALA A 108 -18.99 -1.96 6.94
N ASP A 109 -18.34 -2.98 7.51
CA ASP A 109 -18.63 -4.39 7.24
C ASP A 109 -19.80 -4.96 8.07
N ASP A 110 -20.24 -4.25 9.12
CA ASP A 110 -21.32 -4.73 10.00
C ASP A 110 -22.73 -4.44 9.42
N ASP A 111 -22.85 -3.56 8.42
CA ASP A 111 -24.12 -3.16 7.79
C ASP A 111 -24.39 -3.83 6.42
N VAL A 112 -23.54 -4.78 5.99
CA VAL A 112 -23.82 -5.54 4.76
C VAL A 112 -24.95 -6.53 5.04
N ALA A 113 -26.14 -6.23 4.53
CA ALA A 113 -27.30 -7.11 4.58
C ALA A 113 -26.92 -8.50 4.02
N VAL A 114 -26.77 -9.46 4.92
CA VAL A 114 -26.56 -10.87 4.56
C VAL A 114 -27.91 -11.36 4.03
N CYS A 115 -28.01 -11.59 2.72
CA CYS A 115 -29.16 -12.30 2.16
C CYS A 115 -29.34 -13.59 2.95
N SER A 116 -30.54 -13.81 3.48
CA SER A 116 -30.90 -15.04 4.19
C SER A 116 -30.56 -16.26 3.35
N GLU A 117 -30.18 -17.35 4.00
CA GLU A 117 -29.86 -18.62 3.35
C GLU A 117 -31.00 -19.00 2.40
N VAL A 118 -30.74 -18.90 1.09
CA VAL A 118 -31.65 -19.38 0.07
C VAL A 118 -31.60 -20.90 0.15
N SER A 119 -32.74 -21.52 0.46
CA SER A 119 -32.83 -22.98 0.51
C SER A 119 -32.50 -23.55 -0.87
N LEU A 120 -31.85 -24.71 -0.89
CA LEU A 120 -31.63 -25.44 -2.15
C LEU A 120 -32.98 -25.78 -2.83
N ASP A 121 -34.06 -25.82 -2.05
CA ASP A 121 -35.43 -26.02 -2.55
C ASP A 121 -35.98 -24.77 -3.27
N ASP A 122 -35.66 -23.54 -2.80
CA ASP A 122 -36.06 -22.27 -3.46
C ASP A 122 -35.41 -22.12 -4.85
N ILE A 123 -34.20 -22.69 -5.00
CA ILE A 123 -33.45 -22.70 -6.27
C ILE A 123 -34.02 -23.75 -7.24
N ILE A 124 -34.59 -24.84 -6.71
CA ILE A 124 -35.19 -25.90 -7.52
C ILE A 124 -36.59 -25.50 -8.00
N GLU A 125 -37.33 -24.72 -7.21
CA GLU A 125 -38.67 -24.22 -7.57
C GLU A 125 -38.64 -23.21 -8.73
N THR A 126 -37.54 -22.47 -8.90
CA THR A 126 -37.39 -21.50 -10.00
C THR A 126 -37.05 -22.12 -11.38
N VAL A 127 -36.82 -23.44 -11.47
CA VAL A 127 -36.29 -24.09 -12.68
C VAL A 127 -37.18 -25.20 -13.25
N ARG A 128 -38.45 -25.36 -12.81
CA ARG A 128 -39.38 -26.32 -13.45
C ARG A 128 -40.69 -25.72 -13.93
N PRO A 129 -41.09 -25.97 -15.19
CA PRO A 129 -42.43 -25.68 -15.68
C PRO A 129 -43.43 -26.74 -15.22
N ASP A 130 -44.64 -26.26 -14.94
CA ASP A 130 -45.86 -26.93 -14.48
C ASP A 130 -46.00 -28.43 -14.78
N THR A 131 -46.12 -29.24 -13.72
CA THR A 131 -47.00 -30.42 -13.70
C THR A 131 -47.65 -30.58 -12.32
N ALA A 132 -48.97 -30.73 -12.34
CA ALA A 132 -49.86 -30.87 -11.19
C ALA A 132 -49.68 -32.18 -10.41
N GLY A 133 -49.98 -32.14 -9.09
CA GLY A 133 -50.47 -33.31 -8.35
C GLY A 133 -50.07 -33.46 -6.87
N THR A 134 -51.00 -33.04 -5.99
CA THR A 134 -51.50 -33.72 -4.76
C THR A 134 -50.66 -33.94 -3.48
N SER A 135 -51.39 -33.77 -2.35
CA SER A 135 -51.27 -34.29 -0.96
C SER A 135 -50.22 -33.65 -0.04
N ASP A 136 -50.57 -32.86 0.98
CA ASP A 136 -51.29 -33.13 2.27
C ASP A 136 -50.33 -33.46 3.43
N GLU A 137 -50.73 -32.94 4.60
CA GLU A 137 -50.29 -33.23 5.99
C GLU A 137 -49.29 -32.26 6.68
N GLU A 138 -49.90 -31.34 7.45
CA GLU A 138 -49.77 -31.14 8.91
C GLU A 138 -48.41 -31.36 9.60
N GLU A 139 -47.87 -30.35 10.29
CA GLU A 139 -48.03 -30.22 11.76
C GLU A 139 -47.27 -28.99 12.31
N MET A 140 -48.02 -28.25 13.12
CA MET A 140 -47.60 -27.25 14.10
C MET A 140 -47.11 -28.02 15.34
N ASP A 141 -45.97 -27.71 15.94
CA ASP A 141 -45.94 -27.23 17.34
C ASP A 141 -44.54 -26.90 17.90
N ASP A 142 -44.62 -26.04 18.93
CA ASP A 142 -43.78 -25.94 20.12
C ASP A 142 -42.47 -25.10 20.15
N ALA A 143 -42.69 -23.87 20.61
CA ALA A 143 -42.34 -23.43 21.97
C ALA A 143 -40.86 -23.44 22.41
N ALA A 144 -40.33 -22.22 22.47
CA ALA A 144 -39.69 -21.59 23.63
C ALA A 144 -38.65 -22.39 24.44
N GLU A 145 -37.39 -21.94 24.37
CA GLU A 145 -36.60 -21.71 25.59
C GLU A 145 -35.50 -20.66 25.34
N ALA A 146 -35.80 -19.43 25.78
CA ALA A 146 -34.87 -18.31 25.81
C ALA A 146 -33.84 -18.52 26.94
N SER A 147 -32.74 -19.22 26.64
CA SER A 147 -31.56 -19.24 27.52
C SER A 147 -30.61 -18.11 27.15
N ASN A 148 -30.60 -17.13 28.04
CA ASN A 148 -29.71 -15.98 28.14
C ASN A 148 -28.23 -16.42 27.96
N LYS A 149 -27.65 -16.15 26.79
CA LYS A 149 -26.23 -16.38 26.51
C LYS A 149 -25.57 -15.04 26.23
N GLN A 150 -24.74 -14.60 27.18
CA GLN A 150 -23.71 -13.60 26.97
C GLN A 150 -22.99 -13.87 25.66
N THR A 151 -23.07 -12.92 24.74
CA THR A 151 -22.32 -12.87 23.50
C THR A 151 -20.82 -12.79 23.84
N PRO A 152 -20.03 -13.84 23.60
CA PRO A 152 -18.59 -13.70 23.68
C PRO A 152 -18.16 -12.88 22.46
N VAL A 153 -17.45 -11.79 22.72
CA VAL A 153 -16.87 -10.90 21.71
C VAL A 153 -16.21 -11.75 20.61
N LYS A 154 -16.83 -11.76 19.43
CA LYS A 154 -16.34 -12.45 18.24
C LYS A 154 -15.01 -11.80 17.86
N GLN A 155 -13.88 -12.33 18.34
CA GLN A 155 -12.60 -11.99 17.75
C GLN A 155 -12.60 -12.56 16.33
N ARG A 156 -12.81 -11.65 15.37
CA ARG A 156 -12.76 -11.90 13.93
C ARG A 156 -11.44 -12.62 13.62
N ARG A 157 -11.53 -13.93 13.37
CA ARG A 157 -10.43 -14.67 12.76
C ARG A 157 -10.40 -14.31 11.30
N VAL A 158 -9.45 -13.46 10.92
CA VAL A 158 -9.10 -13.24 9.52
C VAL A 158 -8.47 -14.55 9.00
N ARG A 159 -9.22 -15.30 8.21
CA ARG A 159 -8.67 -16.36 7.36
C ARG A 159 -8.34 -15.74 6.02
N PHE A 160 -7.07 -15.70 5.65
CA PHE A 160 -6.69 -15.46 4.25
C PHE A 160 -6.96 -16.75 3.46
N CYS A 161 -8.21 -16.95 3.05
CA CYS A 161 -8.53 -17.87 1.97
C CYS A 161 -8.16 -17.18 0.66
N VAL A 162 -7.16 -17.69 -0.06
CA VAL A 162 -7.02 -17.38 -1.48
C VAL A 162 -8.13 -18.18 -2.19
N GLU A 163 -9.35 -17.66 -2.14
CA GLU A 163 -10.42 -18.13 -3.03
C GLU A 163 -9.94 -17.94 -4.48
N ARG A 164 -10.28 -18.88 -5.37
CA ARG A 164 -10.20 -18.67 -6.83
C ARG A 164 -11.27 -17.68 -7.32
N ARG A 165 -11.58 -16.65 -6.52
CA ARG A 165 -12.26 -15.47 -7.03
C ARG A 165 -11.22 -14.67 -7.82
N PRO A 166 -11.61 -13.98 -8.90
CA PRO A 166 -10.71 -13.01 -9.52
C PRO A 166 -10.26 -12.07 -8.39
N CYS A 167 -8.96 -12.12 -8.07
CA CYS A 167 -8.36 -11.19 -7.12
C CYS A 167 -8.70 -9.79 -7.62
N ASN A 168 -9.24 -8.94 -6.75
CA ASN A 168 -9.44 -7.55 -7.09
C ASN A 168 -8.05 -6.98 -7.49
N PRO A 169 -7.84 -6.59 -8.76
CA PRO A 169 -6.52 -6.19 -9.22
C PRO A 169 -6.03 -4.97 -8.46
N GLU A 170 -6.93 -4.06 -8.08
CA GLU A 170 -6.61 -2.89 -7.28
C GLU A 170 -6.07 -3.29 -5.91
N LEU A 171 -6.74 -4.21 -5.22
CA LEU A 171 -6.26 -4.73 -3.93
C LEU A 171 -4.88 -5.42 -4.07
N GLY A 172 -4.69 -6.19 -5.15
CA GLY A 172 -3.41 -6.83 -5.44
C GLY A 172 -2.27 -5.81 -5.63
N LEU A 173 -2.53 -4.74 -6.37
CA LEU A 173 -1.57 -3.66 -6.58
C LEU A 173 -1.30 -2.87 -5.28
N GLN A 174 -2.32 -2.62 -4.45
CA GLN A 174 -2.15 -1.97 -3.15
C GLN A 174 -1.29 -2.79 -2.18
N VAL A 175 -1.53 -4.11 -2.10
CA VAL A 175 -0.70 -5.01 -1.30
C VAL A 175 0.73 -5.01 -1.81
N LEU A 176 0.92 -5.09 -3.14
CA LEU A 176 2.26 -5.01 -3.73
C LEU A 176 2.94 -3.68 -3.40
N ARG A 177 2.23 -2.55 -3.47
CA ARG A 177 2.75 -1.23 -3.08
C ARG A 177 3.27 -1.25 -1.64
N GLN A 178 2.45 -1.69 -0.69
CA GLN A 178 2.84 -1.75 0.73
C GLN A 178 4.08 -2.62 0.96
N LEU A 179 4.14 -3.77 0.28
CA LEU A 179 5.29 -4.68 0.30
C LEU A 179 6.57 -4.04 -0.24
N LEU A 180 6.45 -3.24 -1.30
CA LEU A 180 7.58 -2.60 -1.96
C LEU A 180 7.95 -1.25 -1.35
N GLU A 181 7.09 -0.59 -0.57
CA GLU A 181 7.41 0.70 0.08
C GLU A 181 8.04 0.51 1.46
N SER A 182 7.78 -0.60 2.16
CA SER A 182 8.35 -0.88 3.48
C SER A 182 9.79 -1.44 3.40
N PRO A 183 10.82 -0.75 3.96
CA PRO A 183 12.21 -1.20 3.86
C PRO A 183 12.48 -2.59 4.44
N HIS A 184 11.82 -2.94 5.56
CA HIS A 184 11.98 -4.25 6.19
C HIS A 184 11.39 -5.38 5.32
N LEU A 185 10.25 -5.12 4.68
CA LEU A 185 9.61 -6.08 3.77
C LEU A 185 10.40 -6.21 2.47
N GLN A 186 10.93 -5.12 1.91
CA GLN A 186 11.82 -5.17 0.75
C GLN A 186 13.00 -6.11 0.96
N MET A 187 13.69 -5.99 2.10
CA MET A 187 14.82 -6.86 2.46
C MET A 187 14.40 -8.33 2.50
N MET A 188 13.25 -8.63 3.10
CA MET A 188 12.71 -9.97 3.20
C MET A 188 12.34 -10.54 1.82
N LEU A 189 11.69 -9.74 0.97
CA LEU A 189 11.30 -10.11 -0.39
C LEU A 189 12.52 -10.37 -1.27
N LEU A 190 13.53 -9.50 -1.24
CA LEU A 190 14.76 -9.68 -2.00
C LEU A 190 15.52 -10.94 -1.59
N LYS A 191 15.50 -11.28 -0.29
CA LYS A 191 16.19 -12.46 0.25
C LYS A 191 15.49 -13.78 -0.08
N HIS A 192 14.17 -13.80 -0.10
CA HIS A 192 13.40 -15.05 -0.15
C HIS A 192 12.53 -15.22 -1.41
N HIS A 193 12.31 -14.15 -2.16
CA HIS A 193 11.31 -14.09 -3.22
C HIS A 193 11.81 -13.43 -4.51
N THR A 194 13.12 -13.47 -4.78
CA THR A 194 13.71 -12.87 -5.99
C THR A 194 13.04 -13.36 -7.29
N VAL A 195 12.77 -14.67 -7.41
CA VAL A 195 12.09 -15.26 -8.58
C VAL A 195 10.68 -14.67 -8.78
N PRO A 196 9.76 -14.75 -7.79
CA PRO A 196 8.46 -14.09 -7.88
C PRO A 196 8.51 -12.59 -8.19
N LEU A 197 9.52 -11.88 -7.70
CA LEU A 197 9.68 -10.45 -7.99
C LEU A 197 10.01 -10.21 -9.47
N PHE A 198 10.89 -11.00 -10.08
CA PHE A 198 11.16 -10.90 -11.53
C PHE A 198 9.94 -11.27 -12.37
N ASP A 199 9.16 -12.28 -11.96
CA ASP A 199 7.89 -12.62 -12.63
C ASP A 199 6.88 -11.47 -12.55
N THR A 200 6.75 -10.87 -11.37
CA THR A 200 5.89 -9.69 -11.14
C THR A 200 6.37 -8.51 -11.97
N TRP A 201 7.66 -8.25 -12.01
CA TRP A 201 8.27 -7.21 -12.82
C TRP A 201 7.95 -7.39 -14.31
N ASN A 202 8.07 -8.62 -14.84
CA ASN A 202 7.73 -8.93 -16.23
C ASN A 202 6.24 -8.66 -16.54
N VAL A 203 5.34 -8.99 -15.62
CA VAL A 203 3.90 -8.71 -15.78
C VAL A 203 3.65 -7.21 -15.78
N LEU A 204 4.24 -6.47 -14.83
CA LEU A 204 4.09 -5.02 -14.75
C LEU A 204 4.68 -4.31 -15.98
N LEU A 205 5.80 -4.81 -16.54
CA LEU A 205 6.37 -4.30 -17.78
C LEU A 205 5.39 -4.43 -18.96
N ARG A 206 4.70 -5.57 -19.10
CA ARG A 206 3.67 -5.74 -20.15
C ARG A 206 2.50 -4.78 -19.98
N ILE A 207 2.10 -4.50 -18.75
CA ILE A 207 1.06 -3.50 -18.44
C ILE A 207 1.57 -2.10 -18.80
N ALA A 208 2.82 -1.78 -18.47
CA ALA A 208 3.46 -0.53 -18.86
C ALA A 208 3.48 -0.37 -20.40
N ASP A 209 3.86 -1.39 -21.15
CA ASP A 209 3.85 -1.34 -22.62
C ASP A 209 2.43 -1.16 -23.18
N SER A 210 1.43 -1.81 -22.57
CA SER A 210 0.01 -1.59 -22.92
C SER A 210 -0.41 -0.14 -22.65
N LEU A 211 0.03 0.46 -21.54
CA LEU A 211 -0.21 1.87 -21.23
C LEU A 211 0.46 2.79 -22.26
N LYS A 212 1.68 2.47 -22.72
CA LYS A 212 2.37 3.24 -23.77
C LYS A 212 1.58 3.26 -25.07
N ASP A 213 1.07 2.10 -25.48
CA ASP A 213 0.25 1.97 -26.68
C ASP A 213 -1.06 2.76 -26.56
N LEU A 214 -1.72 2.66 -25.41
CA LEU A 214 -2.94 3.41 -25.12
C LEU A 214 -2.73 4.93 -25.14
N LEU A 215 -1.66 5.42 -24.52
CA LEU A 215 -1.33 6.86 -24.55
C LEU A 215 -0.91 7.31 -25.96
N SER A 216 -0.44 6.38 -26.80
CA SER A 216 -0.03 6.67 -28.17
C SER A 216 -1.20 6.72 -29.16
N ILE A 217 -2.24 5.90 -28.99
CA ILE A 217 -3.40 5.77 -29.88
C ILE A 217 -4.51 6.78 -29.51
N SER A 218 -5.17 7.40 -30.49
CA SER A 218 -6.03 8.56 -30.26
C SER A 218 -7.45 8.28 -29.73
N ASN A 219 -7.99 7.06 -29.85
CA ASN A 219 -9.45 6.84 -29.85
C ASN A 219 -9.97 5.74 -28.89
N GLY A 220 -9.16 5.19 -27.98
CA GLY A 220 -9.61 4.11 -27.09
C GLY A 220 -10.51 4.60 -25.96
N ARG A 221 -11.73 4.06 -25.82
CA ARG A 221 -12.53 4.18 -24.58
C ARG A 221 -11.80 3.40 -23.48
N MET A 222 -11.29 4.12 -22.50
CA MET A 222 -10.37 3.58 -21.49
C MET A 222 -11.11 3.15 -20.22
N VAL A 223 -11.22 1.85 -19.98
CA VAL A 223 -11.94 1.25 -18.83
C VAL A 223 -10.99 0.79 -17.69
N ALA A 224 -9.66 0.92 -17.80
CA ALA A 224 -8.75 0.60 -16.70
C ALA A 224 -7.55 1.56 -16.69
N GLN A 225 -7.72 2.77 -16.16
CA GLN A 225 -6.67 3.80 -16.16
C GLN A 225 -5.94 3.89 -14.82
N GLY A 226 -6.68 3.81 -13.71
CA GLY A 226 -6.10 3.93 -12.37
C GLY A 226 -5.15 2.78 -12.09
N GLU A 227 -5.60 1.56 -12.36
CA GLU A 227 -4.83 0.34 -12.15
C GLU A 227 -3.57 0.30 -13.03
N MET A 228 -3.65 0.78 -14.27
CA MET A 228 -2.48 0.86 -15.17
C MET A 228 -1.46 1.89 -14.69
N MET A 229 -1.91 3.03 -14.16
CA MET A 229 -1.02 4.04 -13.58
C MET A 229 -0.34 3.49 -12.31
N THR A 230 -1.10 2.83 -11.44
CA THR A 230 -0.54 2.17 -10.25
C THR A 230 0.44 1.06 -10.65
N ALA A 231 0.13 0.26 -11.66
CA ALA A 231 1.02 -0.77 -12.17
C ALA A 231 2.31 -0.19 -12.79
N PHE A 232 2.22 0.96 -13.49
CA PHE A 232 3.39 1.66 -14.03
C PHE A 232 4.30 2.22 -12.92
N ASP A 233 3.71 2.80 -11.86
CA ASP A 233 4.48 3.24 -10.69
C ASP A 233 5.19 2.05 -10.01
N LEU A 234 4.47 0.95 -9.79
CA LEU A 234 5.03 -0.28 -9.22
C LEU A 234 6.08 -0.93 -10.12
N PHE A 235 5.93 -0.84 -11.46
CA PHE A 235 6.95 -1.28 -12.40
C PHE A 235 8.26 -0.53 -12.16
N LEU A 236 8.21 0.80 -12.03
CA LEU A 236 9.41 1.61 -11.82
C LEU A 236 10.00 1.39 -10.42
N LEU A 237 9.16 1.29 -9.38
CA LEU A 237 9.61 0.97 -8.02
C LEU A 237 10.27 -0.41 -7.95
N LEU A 238 9.68 -1.42 -8.58
CA LEU A 238 10.25 -2.76 -8.59
C LEU A 238 11.53 -2.83 -9.43
N THR A 239 11.60 -2.09 -10.54
CA THR A 239 12.84 -1.90 -11.31
C THR A 239 13.94 -1.31 -10.42
N TYR A 240 13.60 -0.32 -9.61
CA TYR A 240 14.52 0.26 -8.63
C TYR A 240 14.99 -0.80 -7.62
N LEU A 241 14.07 -1.55 -7.01
CA LEU A 241 14.41 -2.56 -5.98
C LEU A 241 15.23 -3.75 -6.52
N LEU A 242 14.99 -4.14 -7.76
CA LEU A 242 15.74 -5.22 -8.42
C LEU A 242 17.13 -4.77 -8.86
N HIS A 243 17.48 -3.48 -8.78
CA HIS A 243 18.80 -3.00 -9.13
C HIS A 243 19.90 -3.78 -8.40
N GLY A 244 20.83 -4.33 -9.17
CA GLY A 244 21.96 -5.08 -8.66
C GLY A 244 21.67 -6.51 -8.23
N GLN A 245 20.42 -6.96 -8.28
CA GLN A 245 20.06 -8.36 -8.06
C GLN A 245 20.45 -9.21 -9.27
N LYS A 246 20.80 -10.48 -9.05
CA LYS A 246 21.03 -11.42 -10.14
C LYS A 246 19.71 -11.95 -10.66
N HIS A 247 19.53 -11.92 -11.97
CA HIS A 247 18.38 -12.54 -12.60
C HIS A 247 18.44 -14.07 -12.38
N PRO A 248 17.34 -14.72 -11.95
CA PRO A 248 17.38 -16.11 -11.50
C PRO A 248 17.65 -17.13 -12.61
N VAL A 249 17.44 -16.75 -13.87
CA VAL A 249 17.64 -17.64 -15.03
C VAL A 249 18.95 -17.36 -15.76
N THR A 250 19.31 -16.09 -15.92
CA THR A 250 20.49 -15.68 -16.71
C THR A 250 21.71 -15.41 -15.83
N GLU A 251 21.52 -15.31 -14.51
CA GLU A 251 22.53 -14.94 -13.51
C GLU A 251 23.16 -13.54 -13.69
N GLU A 252 22.76 -12.82 -14.74
CA GLU A 252 23.19 -11.46 -15.02
C GLU A 252 22.70 -10.48 -13.96
N LYS A 253 23.52 -9.48 -13.66
CA LYS A 253 23.17 -8.43 -12.70
C LYS A 253 22.19 -7.45 -13.35
N PHE A 254 21.00 -7.31 -12.76
CA PHE A 254 19.97 -6.42 -13.28
C PHE A 254 20.37 -4.95 -13.10
N THR A 255 20.35 -4.18 -14.19
CA THR A 255 20.74 -2.76 -14.22
C THR A 255 19.52 -1.86 -14.44
N ALA A 256 18.91 -1.39 -13.35
CA ALA A 256 17.82 -0.41 -13.41
C ALA A 256 18.05 0.83 -14.30
N PRO A 257 19.25 1.46 -14.35
CA PRO A 257 19.46 2.67 -15.17
C PRO A 257 19.12 2.49 -16.65
N SER A 258 19.46 1.35 -17.27
CA SER A 258 19.14 1.12 -18.69
C SER A 258 17.63 1.03 -18.94
N THR A 259 16.89 0.43 -18.00
CA THR A 259 15.42 0.38 -18.07
C THR A 259 14.84 1.79 -17.96
N PHE A 260 15.34 2.61 -17.03
CA PHE A 260 14.89 4.00 -16.90
C PHE A 260 15.24 4.86 -18.12
N GLU A 261 16.40 4.67 -18.74
CA GLU A 261 16.75 5.32 -20.00
C GLU A 261 15.76 4.98 -21.11
N CYS A 262 15.40 3.71 -21.28
CA CYS A 262 14.40 3.32 -22.29
C CYS A 262 13.01 3.96 -22.03
N GLN A 263 12.61 4.09 -20.76
CA GLN A 263 11.35 4.78 -20.43
C GLN A 263 11.45 6.28 -20.72
N MET A 264 12.57 6.91 -20.37
CA MET A 264 12.83 8.32 -20.65
C MET A 264 12.75 8.62 -22.14
N GLU A 265 13.42 7.82 -22.96
CA GLU A 265 13.43 7.94 -24.43
C GLU A 265 12.02 7.84 -24.99
N TRP A 266 11.24 6.83 -24.55
CA TRP A 266 9.85 6.71 -24.97
C TRP A 266 9.01 7.94 -24.57
N ILE A 267 9.14 8.42 -23.33
CA ILE A 267 8.42 9.60 -22.85
C ILE A 267 8.79 10.82 -23.71
N GLN A 268 10.09 11.03 -23.94
CA GLN A 268 10.62 12.14 -24.72
C GLN A 268 10.15 12.13 -26.17
N GLU A 269 10.20 10.97 -26.84
CA GLU A 269 9.92 10.89 -28.28
C GLU A 269 8.43 10.74 -28.61
N ARG A 270 7.65 10.08 -27.74
CA ARG A 270 6.29 9.64 -28.07
C ARG A 270 5.22 10.31 -27.24
N LEU A 271 5.49 10.57 -25.96
CA LEU A 271 4.49 11.09 -25.03
C LEU A 271 4.51 12.60 -24.98
N LEU A 272 5.66 13.19 -24.63
CA LEU A 272 5.83 14.62 -24.39
C LEU A 272 5.34 15.48 -25.55
N PRO A 273 5.75 15.26 -26.83
CA PRO A 273 5.30 16.06 -27.97
C PRO A 273 3.77 16.13 -28.14
N LYS A 274 3.04 15.13 -27.62
CA LYS A 274 1.58 15.06 -27.71
C LYS A 274 0.88 15.79 -26.57
N VAL A 275 1.52 15.95 -25.40
CA VAL A 275 0.90 16.50 -24.18
C VAL A 275 0.20 17.85 -24.40
N PRO A 276 0.77 18.85 -25.11
CA PRO A 276 0.12 20.15 -25.30
C PRO A 276 -1.16 20.07 -26.14
N SER A 277 -1.22 19.11 -27.07
CA SER A 277 -2.39 18.89 -27.94
C SER A 277 -3.49 18.05 -27.28
N GLN A 278 -3.17 17.31 -26.22
CA GLN A 278 -4.12 16.48 -25.50
C GLN A 278 -5.04 17.34 -24.63
N LYS A 279 -6.28 16.88 -24.44
CA LYS A 279 -7.28 17.57 -23.59
C LYS A 279 -7.86 16.61 -22.55
N GLY A 280 -8.34 17.20 -21.45
CA GLY A 280 -9.01 16.49 -20.36
C GLY A 280 -8.16 15.36 -19.77
N ARG A 281 -8.83 14.24 -19.44
CA ARG A 281 -8.26 13.10 -18.72
C ARG A 281 -7.01 12.49 -19.38
N ARG A 282 -6.90 12.52 -20.71
CA ARG A 282 -5.73 11.97 -21.41
C ARG A 282 -4.47 12.79 -21.15
N ARG A 283 -4.60 14.13 -21.15
CA ARG A 283 -3.50 15.04 -20.81
C ARG A 283 -3.07 14.79 -19.37
N GLU A 284 -4.03 14.68 -18.46
CA GLU A 284 -3.80 14.39 -17.04
C GLU A 284 -3.00 13.09 -16.84
N LEU A 285 -3.40 12.00 -17.50
CA LEU A 285 -2.64 10.74 -17.43
C LEU A 285 -1.22 10.87 -17.98
N SER A 286 -1.05 11.50 -19.15
CA SER A 286 0.29 11.69 -19.74
C SER A 286 1.18 12.50 -18.80
N VAL A 287 0.65 13.57 -18.20
CA VAL A 287 1.34 14.36 -17.18
C VAL A 287 1.68 13.48 -15.97
N GLN A 288 0.75 12.66 -15.49
CA GLN A 288 0.97 11.79 -14.35
C GLN A 288 2.08 10.75 -14.61
N VAL A 289 2.16 10.19 -15.81
CA VAL A 289 3.27 9.30 -16.22
C VAL A 289 4.61 10.03 -16.12
N VAL A 290 4.68 11.27 -16.63
CA VAL A 290 5.89 12.10 -16.54
C VAL A 290 6.23 12.39 -15.07
N LYS A 291 5.26 12.77 -14.23
CA LYS A 291 5.47 13.01 -12.78
C LYS A 291 6.04 11.78 -12.07
N ILE A 292 5.47 10.60 -12.31
CA ILE A 292 5.97 9.33 -11.73
C ILE A 292 7.42 9.10 -12.17
N PHE A 293 7.72 9.29 -13.46
CA PHE A 293 9.09 9.12 -13.97
C PHE A 293 10.08 10.13 -13.34
N LEU A 294 9.68 11.38 -13.15
CA LEU A 294 10.49 12.42 -12.49
C LEU A 294 10.81 12.06 -11.03
N LYS A 295 9.82 11.55 -10.29
CA LYS A 295 10.02 11.05 -8.90
C LYS A 295 11.06 9.93 -8.85
N VAL A 296 10.98 8.97 -9.76
CA VAL A 296 11.93 7.85 -9.85
C VAL A 296 13.32 8.34 -10.26
N THR A 297 13.39 9.27 -11.22
CA THR A 297 14.64 9.91 -11.64
C THR A 297 15.35 10.57 -10.45
N ARG A 298 14.62 11.32 -9.62
CA ARG A 298 15.15 11.88 -8.36
C ARG A 298 15.69 10.79 -7.44
N ALA A 299 14.94 9.70 -7.24
CA ALA A 299 15.34 8.58 -6.39
C ALA A 299 16.63 7.92 -6.89
N VAL A 300 16.80 7.73 -8.21
CA VAL A 300 18.03 7.18 -8.82
C VAL A 300 19.26 8.03 -8.47
N PHE A 301 19.16 9.35 -8.51
CA PHE A 301 20.25 10.23 -8.09
C PHE A 301 20.52 10.15 -6.58
N MET A 302 19.47 10.18 -5.74
CA MET A 302 19.63 10.07 -4.29
C MET A 302 20.26 8.74 -3.86
N ALA A 303 19.92 7.66 -4.56
CA ALA A 303 20.47 6.33 -4.34
C ALA A 303 21.90 6.16 -4.87
N LYS A 304 22.45 7.18 -5.55
CA LYS A 304 23.80 7.16 -6.13
C LYS A 304 23.97 6.10 -7.22
N TRP A 305 22.92 5.82 -7.97
CA TRP A 305 22.94 4.82 -9.06
C TRP A 305 23.08 5.42 -10.45
N ALA A 306 22.98 6.75 -10.55
CA ALA A 306 23.14 7.46 -11.81
C ALA A 306 24.55 7.22 -12.39
N THR A 307 24.61 7.05 -13.71
CA THR A 307 25.84 7.14 -14.49
C THR A 307 25.95 8.54 -15.09
N PHE A 308 27.13 8.93 -15.58
CA PHE A 308 27.30 10.19 -16.33
C PHE A 308 26.26 10.31 -17.46
N HIS A 309 26.10 9.25 -18.26
CA HIS A 309 25.19 9.23 -19.41
C HIS A 309 23.72 9.37 -19.00
N PHE A 310 23.31 8.68 -17.94
CA PHE A 310 21.97 8.84 -17.38
C PHE A 310 21.75 10.28 -16.91
N ALA A 311 22.72 10.87 -16.21
CA ALA A 311 22.64 12.22 -15.69
C ALA A 311 22.49 13.27 -16.81
N GLU A 312 23.31 13.14 -17.85
CA GLU A 312 23.28 14.01 -19.03
C GLU A 312 21.93 13.93 -19.76
N LYS A 313 21.44 12.71 -20.03
CA LYS A 313 20.12 12.50 -20.65
C LYS A 313 18.99 13.04 -19.78
N ALA A 314 19.03 12.77 -18.46
CA ALA A 314 18.00 13.24 -17.53
C ALA A 314 17.94 14.77 -17.51
N LEU A 315 19.06 15.48 -17.42
CA LEU A 315 19.05 16.96 -17.42
C LEU A 315 18.54 17.54 -18.76
N ARG A 316 18.87 16.93 -19.90
CA ARG A 316 18.28 17.32 -21.19
C ARG A 316 16.77 17.09 -21.21
N PHE A 317 16.32 15.96 -20.68
CA PHE A 317 14.91 15.63 -20.55
C PHE A 317 14.17 16.65 -19.67
N LEU A 318 14.74 17.05 -18.52
CA LEU A 318 14.16 18.08 -17.66
C LEU A 318 14.04 19.42 -18.39
N ALA A 319 15.05 19.81 -19.16
CA ALA A 319 15.03 21.05 -19.92
C ALA A 319 13.90 21.03 -20.96
N LEU A 320 13.73 19.90 -21.67
CA LEU A 320 12.64 19.71 -22.60
C LEU A 320 11.27 19.79 -21.89
N CYS A 321 11.10 19.16 -20.73
CA CYS A 321 9.87 19.27 -19.95
C CYS A 321 9.52 20.72 -19.57
N MET A 322 10.52 21.55 -19.26
CA MET A 322 10.34 22.98 -18.97
C MET A 322 9.95 23.79 -20.21
N GLU A 323 10.57 23.51 -21.35
CA GLU A 323 10.28 24.19 -22.63
C GLU A 323 8.85 23.94 -23.13
N MET A 324 8.24 22.81 -22.74
CA MET A 324 6.88 22.47 -23.16
C MET A 324 5.78 23.26 -22.45
N GLU A 325 6.13 24.20 -21.56
CA GLU A 325 5.20 25.05 -20.79
C GLU A 325 4.08 24.25 -20.11
N VAL A 326 4.43 23.04 -19.64
CA VAL A 326 3.51 22.22 -18.87
C VAL A 326 3.64 22.65 -17.41
N ASP A 327 2.98 23.75 -17.05
CA ASP A 327 3.08 24.39 -15.72
C ASP A 327 2.99 23.41 -14.55
N CYS A 328 2.21 22.34 -14.70
CA CYS A 328 2.01 21.35 -13.66
C CYS A 328 3.20 20.39 -13.43
N LEU A 329 4.27 20.44 -14.22
CA LEU A 329 5.48 19.62 -14.02
C LEU A 329 6.56 20.34 -13.20
N LYS A 330 6.48 21.66 -13.05
CA LYS A 330 7.53 22.46 -12.42
C LYS A 330 7.86 22.00 -11.00
N GLU A 331 6.83 21.76 -10.19
CA GLU A 331 6.98 21.29 -8.80
C GLU A 331 7.70 19.93 -8.69
N ASP A 332 7.57 19.07 -9.70
CA ASP A 332 8.24 17.77 -9.75
C ASP A 332 9.67 17.86 -10.33
N ILE A 333 9.97 18.91 -11.12
CA ILE A 333 11.28 19.15 -11.74
C ILE A 333 12.24 19.87 -10.77
N ASP A 334 11.77 20.94 -10.10
CA ASP A 334 12.57 21.80 -9.23
C ASP A 334 13.43 21.04 -8.19
N PRO A 335 12.96 19.93 -7.58
CA PRO A 335 13.76 19.18 -6.61
C PRO A 335 14.91 18.36 -7.22
N ILE A 336 14.98 18.17 -8.55
CA ILE A 336 15.95 17.27 -9.19
C ILE A 336 17.33 17.93 -9.39
N PRO A 337 17.47 19.12 -10.02
CA PRO A 337 18.77 19.75 -10.23
C PRO A 337 19.64 19.89 -8.96
N PRO A 338 19.10 20.30 -7.79
CA PRO A 338 19.88 20.36 -6.55
C PRO A 338 20.42 18.99 -6.11
N VAL A 339 19.66 17.91 -6.32
CA VAL A 339 20.09 16.54 -6.02
C VAL A 339 21.21 16.11 -6.96
N VAL A 340 21.08 16.41 -8.26
CA VAL A 340 22.12 16.13 -9.26
C VAL A 340 23.42 16.86 -8.90
N LYS A 341 23.34 18.16 -8.57
CA LYS A 341 24.49 18.99 -8.12
C LYS A 341 25.16 18.40 -6.88
N LYS A 342 24.37 17.99 -5.88
CA LYS A 342 24.85 17.39 -4.63
C LYS A 342 25.60 16.07 -4.85
N PHE A 343 25.12 15.22 -5.75
CA PHE A 343 25.68 13.89 -6.01
C PHE A 343 26.59 13.81 -7.23
N MET A 344 26.92 14.94 -7.87
CA MET A 344 27.72 14.99 -9.11
C MET A 344 29.01 14.17 -9.05
N ARG A 345 29.73 14.21 -7.93
CA ARG A 345 30.99 13.47 -7.73
C ARG A 345 30.86 11.94 -7.78
N VAL A 346 29.65 11.40 -7.70
CA VAL A 346 29.39 9.96 -7.74
C VAL A 346 29.48 9.41 -9.17
N PHE A 347 29.07 10.22 -10.15
CA PHE A 347 28.86 9.76 -11.52
C PHE A 347 29.67 10.54 -12.55
N VAL A 348 30.58 11.40 -12.09
CA VAL A 348 31.49 12.19 -12.91
C VAL A 348 32.92 11.77 -12.59
N ASP A 349 33.62 11.28 -13.61
CA ASP A 349 34.98 10.75 -13.48
C ASP A 349 36.07 11.79 -13.83
N ASN A 350 35.71 12.85 -14.55
CA ASN A 350 36.67 13.86 -15.03
C ASN A 350 36.07 15.27 -15.13
N GLU A 351 36.94 16.26 -15.29
CA GLU A 351 36.58 17.70 -15.34
C GLU A 351 35.70 18.04 -16.56
N GLN A 352 35.88 17.33 -17.68
CA GLN A 352 35.05 17.54 -18.87
C GLN A 352 33.60 17.12 -18.62
N GLN A 353 33.39 15.94 -18.02
CA GLN A 353 32.06 15.48 -17.59
C GLN A 353 31.44 16.43 -16.55
N ALA A 354 32.23 16.91 -15.59
CA ALA A 354 31.77 17.89 -14.59
C ALA A 354 31.28 19.19 -15.26
N SER A 355 32.05 19.69 -16.23
CA SER A 355 31.74 20.89 -17.00
C SER A 355 30.45 20.71 -17.80
N THR A 356 30.26 19.56 -18.45
CA THR A 356 29.03 19.24 -19.19
C THR A 356 27.80 19.24 -18.29
N ILE A 357 27.87 18.59 -17.13
CA ILE A 357 26.76 18.54 -16.17
C ILE A 357 26.47 19.94 -15.60
N THR A 358 27.52 20.71 -15.28
CA THR A 358 27.39 22.09 -14.78
C THR A 358 26.70 22.99 -15.80
N ALA A 359 27.13 22.97 -17.06
CA ALA A 359 26.50 23.73 -18.14
C ALA A 359 25.02 23.37 -18.37
N LEU A 360 24.66 22.09 -18.14
CA LEU A 360 23.25 21.68 -18.19
C LEU A 360 22.45 22.17 -16.98
N LEU A 361 23.05 22.18 -15.79
CA LEU A 361 22.43 22.68 -14.55
C LEU A 361 22.20 24.20 -14.57
N GLU A 362 23.07 24.96 -15.22
CA GLU A 362 22.94 26.43 -15.35
C GLU A 362 21.61 26.85 -16.00
N LYS A 363 21.00 25.99 -16.81
CA LYS A 363 19.66 26.22 -17.40
C LYS A 363 18.54 26.27 -16.35
N PHE A 364 18.76 25.70 -15.17
CA PHE A 364 17.80 25.63 -14.08
C PHE A 364 18.09 26.64 -12.96
N ASP A 365 19.33 27.11 -12.84
CA ASP A 365 19.78 28.08 -11.81
C ASP A 365 19.26 29.53 -12.09
N CYS A 366 18.37 29.73 -13.07
CA CYS A 366 17.90 31.06 -13.51
C CYS A 366 16.70 31.63 -12.71
N VAL A 367 16.34 31.03 -11.57
CA VAL A 367 15.23 31.50 -10.72
C VAL A 367 15.66 31.64 -9.26
N ASP A 368 16.89 32.09 -9.00
CA ASP A 368 17.09 32.93 -7.82
C ASP A 368 16.44 34.28 -8.11
N VAL A 369 15.14 34.32 -7.82
CA VAL A 369 14.38 35.53 -7.58
C VAL A 369 15.21 36.39 -6.65
N ARG A 370 15.87 37.37 -7.26
CA ARG A 370 15.72 38.78 -6.93
C ARG A 370 15.51 38.94 -5.45
N GLU A 371 16.62 39.11 -4.74
CA GLU A 371 16.70 39.64 -3.39
C GLU A 371 15.42 40.44 -3.09
N LYS A 372 14.59 39.92 -2.17
CA LYS A 372 13.72 40.77 -1.36
C LYS A 372 14.64 41.64 -0.51
N SER A 373 15.33 42.56 -1.19
CA SER A 373 16.00 43.69 -0.61
C SER A 373 14.90 44.62 -0.09
N SER A 374 15.13 45.11 1.12
CA SER A 374 14.65 46.41 1.57
C SER A 374 13.16 46.56 1.92
N CYS A 375 12.82 46.20 3.16
CA CYS A 375 12.32 47.18 4.16
C CYS A 375 11.99 46.49 5.50
N ARG A 376 13.03 46.20 6.30
CA ARG A 376 12.89 46.26 7.76
C ARG A 376 13.96 47.19 8.28
N ARG A 377 13.64 48.49 8.23
CA ARG A 377 14.38 49.52 8.96
C ARG A 377 14.32 49.17 10.45
N LEU A 378 15.51 49.16 11.02
CA LEU A 378 15.81 49.34 12.42
C LEU A 378 15.03 50.55 13.00
N HIS A 379 14.18 50.30 13.99
CA HIS A 379 14.03 51.19 15.16
C HIS A 379 14.31 50.29 16.37
N ARG A 380 15.56 50.24 16.83
CA ARG A 380 16.17 51.15 17.82
C ARG A 380 15.34 51.22 19.11
N SER A 381 15.79 50.40 20.06
CA SER A 381 15.60 50.54 21.49
C SER A 381 15.83 52.00 21.95
N SER A 382 14.86 52.56 22.68
CA SER A 382 15.17 53.43 23.82
C SER A 382 14.16 53.20 24.93
N LYS A 383 14.71 52.68 26.02
CA LYS A 383 14.19 52.65 27.39
C LYS A 383 14.13 54.10 27.91
N GLY A 384 13.06 54.51 28.57
CA GLY A 384 12.98 55.84 29.22
C GLY A 384 11.58 56.21 29.68
N ASP A 385 11.29 55.83 30.92
CA ASP A 385 10.50 56.49 31.99
C ASP A 385 9.31 57.42 31.70
N SER A 386 8.28 57.14 32.50
CA SER A 386 7.21 57.99 33.03
C SER A 386 7.43 59.51 33.03
N GLU A 387 6.42 60.27 32.60
CA GLU A 387 5.59 61.10 33.49
C GLU A 387 4.50 61.88 32.73
N THR A 388 3.40 62.09 33.45
CA THR A 388 2.21 62.88 33.15
C THR A 388 2.48 64.38 33.02
N ASN A 389 1.83 65.08 32.08
CA ASN A 389 0.89 66.19 32.35
C ASN A 389 0.50 67.01 31.10
N ALA A 390 -0.81 67.07 30.89
CA ALA A 390 -1.66 68.22 30.59
C ALA A 390 -1.21 69.44 29.74
N THR A 391 -2.19 69.84 28.91
CA THR A 391 -2.70 71.22 28.62
C THR A 391 -2.23 71.99 27.36
N ALA A 392 -3.24 72.22 26.50
CA ALA A 392 -3.65 73.48 25.83
C ALA A 392 -2.79 74.18 24.76
N GLY A 393 -3.51 74.75 23.78
CA GLY A 393 -3.05 75.78 22.84
C GLY A 393 -3.07 75.30 21.39
N ASP A 394 -4.15 75.41 20.61
CA ASP A 394 -4.77 76.63 20.06
C ASP A 394 -4.16 77.09 18.72
N GLU A 395 -5.06 77.06 17.73
CA GLU A 395 -5.23 77.87 16.52
C GLU A 395 -4.20 78.12 15.40
N ARG A 396 -4.84 78.16 14.21
CA ARG A 396 -4.58 78.84 12.92
C ARG A 396 -3.51 78.27 11.99
N MET A 397 -3.59 78.37 10.66
CA MET A 397 -4.53 78.77 9.59
C MET A 397 -3.59 79.13 8.42
N VAL A 398 -4.07 79.09 7.18
CA VAL A 398 -3.53 79.80 5.98
C VAL A 398 -2.74 78.95 4.97
N THR A 399 -3.48 78.53 3.94
CA THR A 399 -3.26 78.62 2.47
C THR A 399 -1.86 78.39 1.88
N SER A 400 -1.77 77.65 0.76
CA SER A 400 -1.95 78.23 -0.58
C SER A 400 -1.75 77.21 -1.70
N ASP A 401 -2.43 77.50 -2.80
CA ASP A 401 -2.47 76.84 -4.10
C ASP A 401 -1.12 76.60 -4.79
N GLY A 402 -1.14 75.71 -5.78
CA GLY A 402 -0.07 75.54 -6.76
C GLY A 402 -0.47 74.56 -7.87
N ALA A 403 -1.22 75.07 -8.83
CA ALA A 403 -1.69 74.39 -10.04
C ALA A 403 -0.58 74.25 -11.11
N VAL A 404 -0.71 73.19 -11.92
CA VAL A 404 -0.59 73.11 -13.39
C VAL A 404 0.68 73.60 -14.10
N SER A 405 1.22 72.71 -14.95
CA SER A 405 1.68 72.88 -16.36
C SER A 405 2.60 71.69 -16.66
N ASP A 406 2.61 70.99 -17.80
CA ASP A 406 1.80 70.86 -19.02
C ASP A 406 2.17 69.48 -19.61
#